data_AF-A0A820FTK7-F1
#
_entry.id   AF-A0A820FTK7-F1
#
_cell.length_a   1.000
_cell.length_b   1.000
_cell.length_c   1.000
_cell.angle_alpha   90.00
_cell.angle_beta   90.00
_cell.angle_gamma   90.00
#
_symmetry.space_group_name_H-M   'P 1'
#
loop_
_entity.id
_entity.type
_entity.pdbx_description
1 polymer ?
#
loop_
_entity_poly.entity_id
_entity_poly.type
_entity_poly.pdbx_seq_one_letter_code
_entity_poly.pdbx_strand_id
1 'polypeptide(L)' 'NRSGARVGKGIRQVIEKKEGLFRMYMMGKRVNYAGRSVISPDPFIGIYQVGIPEIFTKKLTYWIIMNMSY' A
#
# COMPACT_ATOMS: atom_id res chain seq x y z
N ASN A 1 -23.17 24.72 -33.51
CA ASN A 1 -22.42 23.52 -33.07
C ASN A 1 -21.10 23.94 -32.41
N ARG A 2 -21.14 24.37 -31.14
CA ARG A 2 -19.90 24.70 -30.40
C ARG A 2 -19.35 23.41 -29.79
N SER A 3 -18.38 22.83 -30.51
CA SER A 3 -17.16 22.19 -30.00
C SER A 3 -17.17 21.82 -28.51
N GLY A 4 -17.00 20.52 -28.23
CA GLY A 4 -16.88 19.93 -26.90
C GLY A 4 -15.76 20.54 -26.05
N ALA A 5 -16.08 21.66 -25.40
CA ALA A 5 -15.27 22.23 -24.34
C ALA A 5 -15.17 21.21 -23.22
N ARG A 6 -13.95 20.82 -22.85
CA ARG A 6 -13.70 20.01 -21.66
C ARG A 6 -14.15 20.83 -20.45
N VAL A 7 -15.41 20.68 -20.06
CA VAL A 7 -15.95 21.23 -18.81
C VAL A 7 -15.05 20.66 -17.71
N GLY A 8 -14.28 21.53 -17.05
CA GLY A 8 -13.42 21.13 -15.94
C GLY A 8 -14.24 20.37 -14.91
N LYS A 9 -13.73 19.24 -14.43
CA LYS A 9 -14.43 18.44 -13.40
C LYS A 9 -14.64 19.33 -12.17
N GLY A 10 -15.89 19.62 -11.81
CA GLY A 10 -16.20 20.40 -10.61
C GLY A 10 -15.64 19.76 -9.35
N ILE A 11 -15.37 20.55 -8.31
CA ILE A 11 -14.71 20.11 -7.07
C ILE A 11 -15.41 18.90 -6.43
N ARG A 12 -16.74 18.92 -6.34
CA ARG A 12 -17.55 17.79 -5.83
C ARG A 12 -17.32 16.51 -6.64
N GLN A 13 -17.16 16.64 -7.96
CA GLN A 13 -16.91 15.52 -8.86
C GLN A 13 -15.48 14.96 -8.73
N VAL A 14 -14.49 15.77 -8.34
CA VAL A 14 -13.13 15.32 -8.05
C VAL A 14 -13.04 14.58 -6.72
N ILE A 15 -13.93 14.88 -5.78
CA ILE A 15 -13.90 14.34 -4.43
C ILE A 15 -14.72 13.05 -4.30
N GLU A 16 -15.98 13.05 -4.77
CA GLU A 16 -16.97 12.01 -4.45
C GLU A 16 -17.01 10.84 -5.44
N LYS A 17 -16.51 11.02 -6.67
CA LYS A 17 -16.62 9.98 -7.71
C LYS A 17 -15.75 8.75 -7.38
N LYS A 18 -15.99 7.66 -8.13
CA LYS A 18 -15.20 6.43 -8.05
C LYS A 18 -13.70 6.66 -8.33
N GLU A 19 -13.39 7.55 -9.28
CA GLU A 19 -12.03 8.04 -9.57
C GLU A 19 -11.64 9.25 -8.70
N GLY A 20 -12.44 9.56 -7.67
CA GLY A 20 -12.24 10.72 -6.82
C GLY A 20 -11.16 10.49 -5.76
N LEU A 21 -10.72 11.60 -5.17
CA LEU A 21 -9.62 11.64 -4.21
C LEU A 21 -9.80 10.64 -3.05
N PHE A 22 -11.00 10.59 -2.47
CA PHE A 22 -11.25 9.75 -1.31
C PHE A 22 -11.10 8.26 -1.63
N ARG A 23 -11.69 7.77 -2.71
CA ARG A 23 -11.65 6.34 -3.04
C ARG A 23 -10.32 5.88 -3.63
N MET A 24 -9.63 6.74 -4.38
CA MET A 24 -8.37 6.37 -5.03
C MET A 24 -7.17 6.48 -4.08
N TYR A 25 -7.18 7.44 -3.15
CA TYR A 25 -5.99 7.78 -2.36
C TYR A 25 -6.17 7.72 -0.85
N MET A 26 -7.40 7.76 -0.31
CA MET A 26 -7.64 7.69 1.14
C MET A 26 -8.28 6.36 1.60
N MET A 27 -9.19 5.78 0.82
CA MET A 27 -9.86 4.51 1.15
C MET A 27 -9.20 3.34 0.43
N GLY A 28 -8.25 2.67 1.08
CA GLY A 28 -7.63 1.45 0.53
C GLY A 28 -6.60 1.72 -0.57
N LYS A 29 -5.82 2.81 -0.43
CA LYS A 29 -4.68 3.10 -1.31
C LYS A 29 -3.70 1.92 -1.32
N ARG A 30 -3.14 1.64 -2.50
CA ARG A 30 -2.05 0.66 -2.64
C ARG A 30 -0.82 1.12 -1.87
N VAL A 31 -0.30 0.24 -1.02
CA VAL A 31 0.85 0.50 -0.16
C VAL A 31 2.11 -0.12 -0.77
N ASN A 32 3.25 0.52 -0.52
CA ASN A 32 4.57 -0.04 -0.82
C ASN A 32 5.06 -0.87 0.37
N TYR A 33 6.06 -1.73 0.17
CA TYR A 33 6.67 -2.57 1.21
C TYR A 33 5.69 -3.53 1.91
N ALA A 34 4.75 -4.12 1.15
CA ALA A 34 3.84 -5.16 1.63
C ALA A 34 3.93 -6.41 0.74
N GLY A 35 3.74 -7.58 1.34
CA GLY A 35 3.70 -8.88 0.65
C GLY A 35 2.46 -9.70 1.07
N ARG A 36 2.08 -10.67 0.25
CA ARG A 36 1.02 -11.63 0.55
C ARG A 36 1.45 -13.02 0.09
N SER A 37 1.26 -14.03 0.94
CA SER A 37 1.53 -15.43 0.65
C SER A 37 0.37 -16.32 1.11
N VAL A 38 0.39 -17.58 0.69
CA VAL A 38 -0.51 -18.61 1.20
C VAL A 38 -0.01 -19.06 2.58
N ILE A 39 -0.94 -19.34 3.49
CA ILE A 39 -0.61 -19.87 4.83
C ILE A 39 -0.44 -21.38 4.79
N SER A 40 0.54 -21.88 5.54
CA SER A 40 0.78 -23.32 5.75
C SER A 40 0.93 -23.57 7.25
N PRO A 41 0.41 -24.69 7.79
CA PRO A 41 0.60 -25.03 9.20
C PRO A 41 2.05 -25.45 9.46
N ASP A 42 2.68 -24.89 10.50
CA ASP A 42 4.02 -25.27 10.96
C ASP A 42 4.02 -25.42 12.50
N PRO A 43 4.24 -26.63 13.04
CA PRO A 43 4.22 -26.88 14.48
C PRO A 43 5.49 -26.41 15.22
N PHE A 44 6.56 -26.04 14.52
CA PHE A 44 7.84 -25.64 15.15
C PHE A 44 7.96 -24.13 15.38
N ILE A 45 7.00 -23.33 14.90
CA ILE A 45 7.01 -21.87 15.04
C ILE A 45 6.28 -21.44 16.33
N GLY A 46 6.85 -20.45 17.02
CA GLY A 46 6.23 -19.89 18.23
C GLY A 46 4.97 -19.07 17.93
N ILE A 47 4.12 -18.87 18.93
CA ILE A 47 2.84 -18.13 18.81
C ILE A 47 3.03 -16.70 18.26
N TYR A 48 4.17 -16.07 18.57
CA TYR A 48 4.51 -14.71 18.12
C TYR A 48 5.44 -14.67 16.90
N GLN A 49 5.61 -15.80 16.21
CA GLN A 49 6.49 -15.92 15.06
C GLN A 49 5.69 -16.21 13.78
N VAL A 50 6.25 -15.79 12.64
CA VAL A 50 5.69 -16.06 11.33
C VAL A 50 6.81 -16.45 10.37
N GLY A 51 6.59 -17.49 9.57
CA GLY A 51 7.52 -17.90 8.53
C GLY A 51 7.43 -16.95 7.34
N ILE A 52 8.56 -16.33 6.97
CA ILE A 52 8.64 -15.44 5.80
C ILE A 52 9.50 -16.13 4.72
N PRO A 53 8.99 -16.32 3.49
CA PRO A 53 9.78 -16.86 2.40
C PRO A 53 11.00 -15.98 2.07
N GLU A 54 12.13 -16.61 1.74
CA GLU A 54 13.39 -15.91 1.46
C GLU A 54 13.27 -14.86 0.33
N ILE A 55 12.40 -15.12 -0.65
CA ILE A 55 12.11 -14.20 -1.76
C ILE A 55 11.55 -12.86 -1.26
N PHE A 56 10.79 -12.85 -0.17
CA PHE A 56 10.21 -11.63 0.41
C PHE A 56 11.25 -10.88 1.23
N THR A 57 12.03 -11.60 2.04
CA THR A 57 13.07 -11.02 2.90
C THR A 57 14.12 -10.24 2.08
N LYS A 58 14.49 -10.73 0.89
CA LYS A 58 15.44 -10.03 0.01
C LYS A 58 14.90 -8.73 -0.61
N LYS A 59 13.58 -8.54 -0.63
CA LYS A 59 12.93 -7.39 -1.29
C LYS A 59 12.37 -6.36 -0.30
N LEU A 60 11.99 -6.80 0.90
CA LEU A 60 11.44 -5.93 1.94
C LEU A 60 12.60 -5.29 2.71
N THR A 61 12.75 -3.98 2.58
CA THR A 61 13.77 -3.20 3.28
C THR A 61 13.12 -2.24 4.27
N TYR A 62 13.83 -1.96 5.37
CA TYR A 62 13.46 -0.96 6.35
C TYR A 62 14.67 -0.10 6.70
N TRP A 63 14.42 1.16 7.02
CA TRP A 63 15.47 2.12 7.34
C TRP A 63 15.73 2.09 8.84
N ILE A 64 17.00 1.94 9.22
CA ILE A 64 17.44 2.01 10.61
C ILE A 64 18.25 3.30 10.77
N ILE A 65 17.92 4.06 11.81
CA ILE A 65 18.74 5.20 12.24
C ILE A 65 19.82 4.64 13.16
N MET A 66 21.09 4.82 12.78
CA MET A 66 22.20 4.46 13.64
C MET A 66 22.33 5.48 14.76
N ASN A 67 22.30 5.03 16.02
CA ASN A 67 22.69 5.86 17.14
C ASN A 67 24.21 5.89 17.21
N MET A 68 24.78 7.09 17.15
CA MET A 68 26.21 7.29 17.33
C MET A 68 26.48 7.27 18.84
N SER A 69 26.97 6.14 19.35
CA SER A 69 27.52 6.08 20.71
C SER A 69 28.80 6.91 20.75
N TYR A 70 28.80 7.97 21.57
CA TYR A 70 30.00 8.59 22.13
C TYR A 70 30.33 7.93 23.46
#